data_AF-A0A0H5AZB8-F1
#
_entry.id   AF-A0A0H5AZB8-F1
#
_cell.length_a   1.000
_cell.length_b   1.000
_cell.length_c   1.000
_cell.angle_alpha   90.00
_cell.angle_beta   90.00
_cell.angle_gamma   90.00
#
_symmetry.space_group_name_H-M   'P 1'
#
loop_
_entity.id
_entity.type
_entity.pdbx_description
1 polymer ?
#
loop_
_entity_poly.entity_id
_entity_poly.type
_entity_poly.pdbx_seq_one_letter_code
_entity_poly.pdbx_strand_id
1 'polypeptide(L)'
;MNKASKWIRIALSIPIYAASILSGIVTAKISLSAVFVFFTGLMTAYDFGVAIGTQAVGLVTALITGVLWMFGTYVRAQPKQVEVEAP
;
A
#
# COMPACT_ATOMS: atom_id res chain seq x y z
N MET A 1 9.49 10.58 26.87
CA MET A 1 9.99 10.32 25.49
C MET A 1 10.90 11.45 25.04
N ASN A 2 12.18 11.16 24.74
CA ASN A 2 13.11 12.17 24.22
C ASN A 2 12.60 12.70 22.86
N LYS A 3 12.54 14.03 22.68
CA LYS A 3 12.04 14.66 21.45
C LYS A 3 12.77 14.12 20.20
N ALA A 4 14.07 13.83 20.32
CA ALA A 4 14.88 13.24 19.26
C ALA A 4 14.35 11.88 18.77
N SER A 5 13.92 10.99 19.66
CA SER A 5 13.35 9.69 19.29
C SER A 5 12.02 9.82 18.53
N LYS A 6 11.22 10.84 18.86
CA LYS A 6 9.95 11.11 18.16
C LYS A 6 10.19 11.62 16.73
N TRP A 7 11.17 12.51 16.55
CA TRP A 7 11.53 13.05 15.23
C TRP A 7 12.15 12.01 14.31
N ILE A 8 13.01 11.12 14.82
CA ILE A 8 13.60 10.03 14.02
C ILE A 8 12.51 9.09 13.47
N ARG A 9 11.51 8.74 14.28
CA ARG A 9 10.38 7.90 13.83
C ARG A 9 9.54 8.57 12.75
N ILE A 10 9.30 9.88 12.88
CA ILE A 10 8.59 10.65 11.86
C ILE A 10 9.41 10.64 10.56
N ALA A 11 10.70 10.95 10.63
CA ALA A 11 11.60 10.95 9.48
C ALA A 11 11.66 9.59 8.77
N LEU A 12 11.70 8.47 9.52
CA LEU A 12 11.66 7.12 8.94
C LEU A 12 10.30 6.75 8.33
N SER A 13 9.20 7.21 8.93
CA SER A 13 7.85 6.87 8.46
C SER A 13 7.46 7.60 7.16
N ILE A 14 7.99 8.80 6.93
CA ILE A 14 7.68 9.63 5.75
C ILE A 14 7.99 8.91 4.42
N PRO A 15 9.19 8.36 4.17
CA PRO A 15 9.47 7.66 2.92
C PRO A 15 8.63 6.38 2.75
N ILE A 16 8.27 5.71 3.86
CA ILE A 16 7.39 4.53 3.83
C ILE A 16 5.98 4.92 3.36
N TYR A 17 5.41 6.00 3.90
CA TYR A 17 4.12 6.51 3.43
C TYR A 17 4.18 7.02 1.99
N ALA A 18 5.26 7.71 1.59
CA ALA A 18 5.42 8.16 0.22
C ALA A 18 5.46 6.99 -0.77
N ALA A 19 6.22 5.93 -0.46
CA ALA A 19 6.26 4.71 -1.25
C ALA A 19 4.89 4.02 -1.32
N SER A 20 4.16 3.97 -0.20
CA SER A 20 2.80 3.43 -0.15
C SER A 20 1.84 4.22 -1.04
N ILE A 21 1.87 5.55 -1.01
CA ILE A 21 0.99 6.40 -1.82
C ILE A 21 1.32 6.23 -3.31
N LEU A 22 2.61 6.27 -3.68
CA LEU A 22 3.06 6.06 -5.06
C LEU A 22 2.61 4.68 -5.59
N SER A 23 2.80 3.64 -4.79
CA SER A 23 2.37 2.28 -5.12
C SER A 23 0.84 2.18 -5.27
N GLY A 24 0.08 2.87 -4.40
CA GLY A 24 -1.37 2.98 -4.52
C GLY A 24 -1.83 3.66 -5.81
N ILE A 25 -1.17 4.73 -6.23
CA ILE A 25 -1.46 5.43 -7.50
C ILE A 25 -1.22 4.51 -8.70
N VAL A 26 -0.10 3.78 -8.71
CA VAL A 26 0.20 2.80 -9.77
C VAL A 26 -0.88 1.71 -9.81
N THR A 27 -1.28 1.20 -8.65
CA THR A 27 -2.35 0.20 -8.53
C THR A 27 -3.67 0.74 -9.08
N ALA A 28 -4.08 1.96 -8.71
CA ALA A 28 -5.31 2.58 -9.22
C ALA A 28 -5.29 2.73 -10.74
N LYS A 29 -4.14 3.13 -11.32
CA LYS A 29 -3.97 3.24 -12.77
C LYS A 29 -4.13 1.89 -13.46
N ILE A 30 -3.52 0.83 -12.91
CA ILE A 30 -3.64 -0.56 -13.40
C ILE A 30 -5.11 -1.00 -13.41
N SER A 31 -5.84 -0.77 -12.31
CA SER A 31 -7.26 -1.12 -12.22
C SER A 31 -8.12 -0.33 -13.22
N LEU A 32 -7.88 0.97 -13.37
CA LEU A 32 -8.57 1.82 -14.36
C LEU A 32 -8.32 1.34 -15.79
N SER A 33 -7.08 1.02 -16.14
CA SER A 33 -6.74 0.51 -17.47
C SER A 33 -7.47 -0.81 -17.76
N ALA A 34 -7.47 -1.75 -16.81
CA ALA A 34 -8.18 -3.02 -16.99
C ALA A 34 -9.71 -2.83 -17.14
N VAL A 35 -10.31 -1.91 -16.39
CA VAL A 35 -11.73 -1.56 -16.52
C VAL A 35 -12.02 -0.96 -17.91
N PHE A 36 -11.16 -0.06 -18.40
CA PHE A 36 -11.32 0.53 -19.73
C PHE A 36 -11.30 -0.52 -20.84
N VAL A 37 -10.35 -1.47 -20.80
CA VAL A 37 -10.27 -2.55 -21.81
C VAL A 37 -11.52 -3.44 -21.76
N PHE A 38 -12.10 -3.67 -20.57
CA PHE A 38 -13.35 -4.41 -20.43
C PHE A 38 -14.54 -3.69 -21.08
N PHE A 39 -14.62 -2.36 -20.96
CA PHE A 39 -15.72 -1.56 -21.51
C PHE A 39 -15.62 -1.29 -23.02
N THR A 40 -14.46 -1.45 -23.65
CA THR A 40 -14.30 -1.23 -25.08
C THR A 40 -14.88 -2.34 -25.97
N GLY A 41 -15.46 -3.40 -25.41
CA GLY A 41 -16.38 -4.33 -26.08
C GLY A 41 -15.80 -5.25 -27.18
N LEU A 42 -14.57 -5.01 -27.63
CA LEU A 42 -13.83 -5.82 -28.62
C LEU A 42 -12.61 -6.45 -27.96
N MET A 43 -12.82 -7.35 -26.99
CA MET A 43 -11.71 -8.09 -26.39
C MET A 43 -11.45 -9.37 -27.17
N THR A 44 -10.25 -9.49 -27.74
CA THR A 44 -9.74 -10.78 -28.21
C THR A 44 -9.40 -11.67 -27.01
N ALA A 45 -9.23 -12.98 -27.22
CA ALA A 45 -8.77 -13.89 -26.16
C ALA A 45 -7.41 -13.45 -25.55
N TYR A 46 -6.57 -12.79 -26.35
CA TYR A 46 -5.32 -12.17 -25.90
C TYR A 46 -5.58 -11.02 -24.93
N ASP A 47 -6.50 -10.11 -25.26
CA ASP A 47 -6.84 -8.96 -24.39
C ASP A 47 -7.42 -9.41 -23.05
N PHE A 48 -8.15 -10.52 -23.04
CA PHE A 48 -8.65 -11.14 -21.82
C PHE A 48 -7.50 -11.64 -20.92
N GLY A 49 -6.51 -12.32 -21.50
CA GLY A 49 -5.30 -12.74 -20.79
C GLY A 49 -4.50 -11.56 -20.23
N VAL A 50 -4.37 -10.49 -21.01
CA VAL A 50 -3.71 -9.25 -20.57
C VAL A 50 -4.47 -8.59 -19.42
N ALA A 51 -5.81 -8.51 -19.49
CA ALA A 51 -6.60 -7.90 -18.43
C ALA A 51 -6.49 -8.69 -17.11
N ILE A 52 -6.57 -10.02 -17.15
CA ILE A 52 -6.39 -10.88 -15.97
C ILE A 52 -4.98 -10.72 -15.39
N GLY A 53 -3.95 -10.78 -16.23
CA GLY A 53 -2.57 -10.60 -15.78
C GLY A 53 -2.34 -9.23 -15.14
N THR A 54 -2.93 -8.19 -15.73
CA THR A 54 -2.87 -6.81 -15.24
C THR A 54 -3.57 -6.69 -13.87
N GLN A 55 -4.73 -7.32 -13.68
CA GLN A 55 -5.41 -7.36 -12.37
C GLN A 55 -4.64 -8.16 -11.32
N ALA A 56 -3.98 -9.26 -11.69
CA ALA A 56 -3.12 -10.01 -10.79
C ALA A 56 -1.93 -9.17 -10.29
N VAL A 57 -1.27 -8.43 -11.18
CA VAL A 57 -0.22 -7.48 -10.79
C VAL A 57 -0.79 -6.37 -9.90
N GLY A 58 -1.97 -5.84 -10.22
CA GLY A 58 -2.69 -4.88 -9.39
C GLY A 58 -2.92 -5.38 -7.96
N LEU A 59 -3.39 -6.63 -7.81
CA LEU A 59 -3.60 -7.26 -6.50
C LEU A 59 -2.31 -7.38 -5.69
N VAL A 60 -1.21 -7.82 -6.31
CA VAL A 60 0.10 -7.91 -5.64
C VAL A 60 0.58 -6.53 -5.19
N THR A 61 0.42 -5.52 -6.05
CA THR A 61 0.82 -4.15 -5.75
C THR A 61 -0.03 -3.54 -4.63
N ALA A 62 -1.33 -3.85 -4.59
CA ALA A 62 -2.23 -3.48 -3.50
C ALA A 62 -1.80 -4.10 -2.16
N LEU A 63 -1.43 -5.39 -2.15
CA LEU A 63 -0.93 -6.07 -0.96
C LEU A 63 0.34 -5.41 -0.43
N ILE A 64 1.32 -5.15 -1.31
CA ILE A 64 2.57 -4.46 -0.95
C ILE A 64 2.26 -3.08 -0.35
N THR A 65 1.34 -2.34 -0.97
CA THR A 65 0.89 -1.03 -0.49
C THR A 65 0.31 -1.12 0.92
N GLY A 66 -0.57 -2.09 1.17
CA GLY A 66 -1.15 -2.31 2.49
C GLY A 66 -0.11 -2.67 3.54
N VAL A 67 0.86 -3.52 3.21
CA VAL A 67 1.98 -3.88 4.10
C VAL A 67 2.83 -2.66 4.42
N LEU A 68 3.18 -1.83 3.43
CA LEU A 68 3.94 -0.59 3.65
C LEU A 68 3.19 0.39 4.56
N TRP A 69 1.87 0.53 4.37
CA TRP A 69 1.04 1.37 5.23
C TRP A 69 1.02 0.86 6.69
N MET A 70 0.83 -0.45 6.89
CA MET A 70 0.91 -1.07 8.22
C MET A 70 2.29 -0.92 8.84
N PHE A 71 3.36 -1.07 8.07
CA PHE A 71 4.72 -0.89 8.56
C PHE A 71 4.98 0.58 8.95
N GLY A 72 4.52 1.53 8.14
CA GLY A 72 4.60 2.96 8.46
C GLY A 72 3.83 3.35 9.72
N THR A 73 2.68 2.73 9.96
CA THR A 73 1.91 2.92 11.21
C THR A 73 2.60 2.28 12.41
N TYR A 74 3.18 1.08 12.26
CA TYR A 74 3.94 0.40 13.30
C TYR A 74 5.18 1.19 13.72
N VAL A 75 5.98 1.69 12.76
CA VAL A 75 7.17 2.54 13.03
C VAL A 75 6.78 3.82 13.78
N ARG A 76 5.57 4.34 13.54
CA ARG A 76 5.06 5.57 14.16
C ARG A 76 4.44 5.32 15.53
N ALA A 77 3.84 4.15 15.76
CA ALA A 77 3.24 3.78 17.04
C ALA A 77 4.33 3.50 18.09
N GLN A 78 4.09 3.95 19.33
CA GLN A 78 4.83 3.43 20.48
C GLN A 78 4.16 2.12 20.89
N PRO A 79 4.91 1.08 21.31
CA PRO A 79 4.29 0.05 22.12
C PRO A 79 3.72 0.76 23.34
N LYS A 80 2.38 0.79 23.46
CA LYS A 80 1.72 1.21 24.69
C LYS A 80 2.30 0.26 25.73
N GLN A 81 3.11 0.76 26.65
CA GLN A 81 3.53 -0.03 27.80
C GLN A 81 2.22 -0.50 28.43
N VAL A 82 2.00 -1.81 28.42
CA VAL A 82 0.91 -2.41 29.18
C VAL A 82 1.25 -2.04 30.61
N GLU A 83 0.54 -1.03 31.13
CA GLU A 83 0.59 -0.67 32.52
C GLU A 83 0.01 -1.88 33.24
N VAL A 84 0.91 -2.78 33.65
CA VAL A 84 0.56 -3.88 34.53
C VAL A 84 0.22 -3.18 35.84
N GLU A 85 -1.06 -2.91 36.01
CA GLU A 85 -1.66 -2.51 37.28
C GLU A 85 -1.29 -3.62 38.27
N ALA A 86 -0.26 -3.35 39.08
CA ALA A 86 0.14 -4.26 40.15
C ALA A 86 -0.96 -4.21 41.24
N PRO A 87 -1.36 -5.38 41.78
CA PRO A 87 -2.49 -5.51 42.69
C PRO A 87 -2.29 -4.81 44.04
#